data_AF-A0A7C2SQZ7-F1
#
_entry.id   AF-A0A7C2SQZ7-F1
#
_cell.length_a   1.000
_cell.length_b   1.000
_cell.length_c   1.000
_cell.angle_alpha   90.00
_cell.angle_beta   90.00
_cell.angle_gamma   90.00
#
_symmetry.space_group_name_H-M   'P 1'
#
loop_
_entity.id
_entity.type
_entity.pdbx_description
1 polymer ?
#
loop_
_entity_poly.entity_id
_entity_poly.type
_entity_poly.pdbx_seq_one_letter_code
_entity_poly.pdbx_strand_id
1 'polypeptide(L)'
;MTPRELSNTWRWCCNWTRATRPPKRSFPASDGRPAYNSAVAELVWEEAGSGRKVTLEEGPVGIGRAADNVVTLKDFSVSRHHARLELRDGKWWIVDLGSTNGVKVNGTYVQEAPLAHGDTIHIGNFQLTFREKTEDVSTTGTFLRPLAQFRKEITVETVLNSVMIADPLQLFDCCPFSDGAAAVVLATEELARKLVPKPVYILGIGQGSAGALFRQKGLPRIKARETAAKKAYAMAGLTPQDVQVCELHDCFTIAEIIASEGLGFFEFGRGGEAVEKGQTTYGGRVVINPSGGLKAKGHPIGATGAAQVYEIVKQLRGEAGPRQVEGARIGLTDTLGGDGGTVVVTLYGIE
;
A
#
# COMPACT_ATOMS: atom_id res chain seq x y z
N MET A 1 24.28 -18.82 -7.32
CA MET A 1 23.51 -17.87 -6.50
C MET A 1 23.53 -18.36 -5.07
N THR A 2 23.90 -17.52 -4.10
CA THR A 2 23.97 -17.89 -2.68
C THR A 2 22.61 -17.70 -2.00
N PRO A 3 22.31 -18.41 -0.89
CA PRO A 3 21.09 -18.18 -0.12
C PRO A 3 20.92 -16.70 0.31
N ARG A 4 22.05 -16.02 0.56
CA ARG A 4 22.06 -14.61 0.96
C ARG A 4 21.63 -13.67 -0.17
N GLU A 5 21.99 -13.97 -1.43
CA GLU A 5 21.54 -13.21 -2.60
C GLU A 5 20.02 -13.33 -2.80
N LEU A 6 19.45 -14.52 -2.57
CA LEU A 6 17.99 -14.75 -2.63
C LEU A 6 17.26 -13.94 -1.56
N SER A 7 17.71 -14.02 -0.31
CA SER A 7 17.10 -13.32 0.81
C SER A 7 17.29 -11.79 0.77
N ASN A 8 18.25 -11.27 0.01
CA ASN A 8 18.44 -9.82 -0.15
C ASN A 8 17.31 -9.15 -0.96
N THR A 9 16.55 -9.90 -1.79
CA THR A 9 15.36 -9.35 -2.47
C THR A 9 14.31 -8.86 -1.45
N TRP A 10 14.13 -9.59 -0.34
CA TRP A 10 13.32 -9.14 0.79
C TRP A 10 13.81 -7.86 1.41
N ARG A 11 15.13 -7.71 1.52
CA ARG A 11 15.71 -6.47 2.02
C ARG A 11 15.21 -5.30 1.19
N TRP A 12 15.04 -5.40 -0.11
CA TRP A 12 14.57 -4.23 -0.89
C TRP A 12 13.05 -4.16 -1.03
N CYS A 13 12.36 -5.30 -1.01
CA CYS A 13 10.91 -5.34 -0.84
C CYS A 13 10.48 -4.74 0.50
N CYS A 14 11.30 -4.78 1.55
CA CYS A 14 10.89 -4.43 2.91
C CYS A 14 11.81 -3.49 3.69
N ASN A 15 12.89 -2.90 3.15
CA ASN A 15 13.82 -2.02 3.90
C ASN A 15 13.59 -0.53 3.58
N TRP A 16 13.48 0.25 4.66
CA TRP A 16 12.85 1.58 4.72
C TRP A 16 13.84 2.74 4.86
N THR A 17 15.15 2.52 4.70
CA THR A 17 16.13 3.43 5.32
C THR A 17 17.17 4.09 4.40
N ARG A 18 17.15 3.88 3.08
CA ARG A 18 18.17 4.47 2.16
C ARG A 18 17.68 5.52 1.17
N ALA A 19 16.49 6.08 1.34
CA ALA A 19 16.21 7.40 0.76
C ALA A 19 16.97 8.45 1.59
N THR A 20 18.20 8.77 1.22
CA THR A 20 18.91 9.93 1.78
C THR A 20 18.08 11.18 1.50
N ARG A 21 17.41 11.69 2.54
CA ARG A 21 16.72 12.99 2.50
C ARG A 21 17.74 14.07 2.08
N PRO A 22 17.49 14.88 1.04
CA PRO A 22 18.27 16.10 0.84
C PRO A 22 18.02 17.05 2.03
N PRO A 23 18.99 17.92 2.36
CA PRO A 23 18.90 18.80 3.52
C PRO A 23 17.70 19.73 3.42
N LYS A 24 16.98 19.89 4.55
CA LYS A 24 15.79 20.75 4.69
C LYS A 24 16.10 22.18 4.23
N ARG A 25 15.49 22.63 3.14
CA ARG A 25 15.20 24.05 2.93
C ARG A 25 13.85 24.36 3.57
N SER A 26 13.85 25.30 4.51
CA SER A 26 12.63 25.86 5.09
C SER A 26 11.89 26.69 4.05
N PHE A 27 10.62 26.35 3.80
CA PHE A 27 9.67 27.22 3.12
C PHE A 27 8.55 27.61 4.09
N PRO A 28 7.96 28.81 3.96
CA PRO A 28 6.97 29.33 4.90
C PRO A 28 5.65 28.56 4.79
N ALA A 29 4.90 28.56 5.89
CA ALA A 29 3.56 28.01 5.94
C ALA A 29 2.63 28.77 4.97
N SER A 30 1.93 28.01 4.12
CA SER A 30 0.71 28.46 3.44
C SER A 30 -0.32 27.32 3.46
N ASP A 31 -1.20 27.38 4.45
CA ASP A 31 -2.65 27.37 4.34
C ASP A 31 -3.21 26.53 3.17
N GLY A 32 -3.62 25.30 3.47
CA GLY A 32 -4.29 24.43 2.49
C GLY A 32 -3.99 22.95 2.70
N ARG A 33 -4.45 22.38 3.82
CA ARG A 33 -4.40 20.91 4.00
C ARG A 33 -5.52 20.26 3.18
N PRO A 34 -5.28 19.16 2.45
CA PRO A 34 -6.36 18.40 1.83
C PRO A 34 -7.24 17.76 2.91
N ALA A 35 -8.56 17.84 2.74
CA ALA A 35 -9.51 17.12 3.56
C ALA A 35 -9.40 15.61 3.28
N TYR A 36 -8.97 14.84 4.27
CA TYR A 36 -8.98 13.37 4.22
C TYR A 36 -10.33 12.87 4.74
N ASN A 37 -11.02 12.11 3.88
CA ASN A 37 -12.30 11.50 4.20
C ASN A 37 -12.04 10.15 4.90
N SER A 38 -11.93 10.16 6.24
CA SER A 38 -12.09 8.94 7.04
C SER A 38 -13.12 9.21 8.15
N ALA A 39 -14.38 8.92 7.85
CA ALA A 39 -15.51 9.08 8.75
C ALA A 39 -15.53 8.09 9.94
N VAL A 40 -14.52 7.21 10.06
CA VAL A 40 -14.47 6.17 11.10
C VAL A 40 -13.71 6.69 12.32
N ALA A 41 -14.30 6.56 13.49
CA ALA A 41 -13.71 6.96 14.77
C ALA A 41 -13.96 5.90 15.87
N GLU A 42 -13.40 6.11 17.05
CA GLU A 42 -13.71 5.37 18.26
C GLU A 42 -13.88 6.31 19.45
N LEU A 43 -14.81 5.96 20.33
CA LEU A 43 -14.85 6.48 21.70
C LEU A 43 -14.26 5.43 22.63
N VAL A 44 -13.33 5.86 23.50
CA VAL A 44 -12.68 5.01 24.49
C VAL A 44 -12.88 5.61 25.87
N TRP A 45 -13.23 4.80 26.87
CA TRP A 45 -13.36 5.24 28.26
C TRP A 45 -13.05 4.11 29.23
N GLU A 46 -12.88 4.44 30.51
CA GLU A 46 -12.73 3.45 31.57
C GLU A 46 -14.02 3.35 32.40
N GLU A 47 -14.40 2.13 32.74
CA GLU A 47 -15.54 1.84 33.59
C GLU A 47 -15.19 0.68 34.52
N ALA A 48 -15.28 0.90 35.84
CA ALA A 48 -14.96 -0.10 36.87
C ALA A 48 -13.59 -0.79 36.69
N GLY A 49 -12.57 -0.04 36.28
CA GLY A 49 -11.21 -0.56 36.04
C GLY A 49 -11.05 -1.36 34.74
N SER A 50 -12.07 -1.41 33.88
CA SER A 50 -12.01 -2.03 32.56
C SER A 50 -12.11 -0.99 31.45
N GLY A 51 -11.24 -1.07 30.46
CA GLY A 51 -11.31 -0.25 29.25
C GLY A 51 -12.51 -0.65 28.38
N ARG A 52 -13.32 0.32 27.99
CA ARG A 52 -14.45 0.21 27.07
C ARG A 52 -14.16 0.98 25.80
N LYS A 53 -14.67 0.48 24.67
CA LYS A 53 -14.58 1.17 23.39
C LYS A 53 -15.79 0.90 22.50
N VAL A 54 -16.14 1.88 21.67
CA VAL A 54 -17.17 1.77 20.62
C VAL A 54 -16.60 2.36 19.33
N THR A 55 -16.69 1.61 18.22
CA THR A 55 -16.37 2.14 16.88
C THR A 55 -17.55 2.94 16.36
N LEU A 56 -17.26 4.08 15.75
CA LEU A 56 -18.21 4.99 15.12
C LEU A 56 -17.99 4.92 13.61
N GLU A 57 -18.95 4.37 12.88
CA GLU A 57 -18.88 4.23 11.42
C GLU A 57 -19.94 5.09 10.73
N GLU A 58 -21.09 5.24 11.37
CA GLU A 58 -22.22 6.04 10.91
C GLU A 58 -22.91 6.74 12.09
N GLY A 59 -23.48 7.92 11.83
CA GLY A 59 -24.26 8.68 12.81
C GLY A 59 -25.76 8.68 12.46
N PRO A 60 -26.65 9.01 13.41
CA PRO A 60 -26.34 9.48 14.76
C PRO A 60 -26.06 8.34 15.76
N VAL A 61 -25.15 8.57 16.70
CA VAL A 61 -24.82 7.63 17.79
C VAL A 61 -25.24 8.21 19.14
N GLY A 62 -26.21 7.59 19.81
CA GLY A 62 -26.72 8.05 21.11
C GLY A 62 -25.79 7.70 22.28
N ILE A 63 -25.66 8.62 23.23
CA ILE A 63 -24.93 8.46 24.49
C ILE A 63 -25.87 8.77 25.67
N GLY A 64 -25.97 7.86 26.63
CA GLY A 64 -26.81 8.07 27.81
C GLY A 64 -26.87 6.86 28.73
N ARG A 65 -27.58 6.98 29.86
CA ARG A 65 -27.71 5.86 30.81
C ARG A 65 -28.78 4.83 30.44
N ALA A 66 -29.70 5.17 29.53
CA ALA A 66 -30.72 4.24 29.08
C ALA A 66 -30.08 3.19 28.13
N ALA A 67 -30.58 1.95 28.21
CA ALA A 67 -29.99 0.80 27.52
C ALA A 67 -30.16 0.80 25.99
N ASP A 68 -30.98 1.71 25.46
CA ASP A 68 -31.21 1.94 24.04
C ASP A 68 -30.17 2.88 23.40
N ASN A 69 -29.26 3.46 24.19
CA ASN A 69 -28.12 4.18 23.65
C ASN A 69 -27.00 3.23 23.25
N VAL A 70 -26.36 3.50 22.10
CA VAL A 70 -25.18 2.76 21.63
C VAL A 70 -24.04 2.87 22.65
N VAL A 71 -23.79 4.07 23.18
CA VAL A 71 -22.86 4.28 24.29
C VAL A 71 -23.67 4.39 25.58
N THR A 72 -23.80 3.25 26.27
CA THR A 72 -24.51 3.20 27.56
C THR A 72 -23.55 3.50 28.72
N LEU A 73 -23.76 4.62 29.41
CA LEU A 73 -22.98 5.03 30.60
C LEU A 73 -23.86 4.92 31.85
N LYS A 74 -23.69 3.84 32.62
CA LYS A 74 -24.62 3.47 33.71
C LYS A 74 -24.35 4.23 35.01
N ASP A 75 -24.71 5.51 35.05
CA ASP A 75 -24.63 6.32 36.26
C ASP A 75 -25.74 7.38 36.32
N PHE A 76 -26.13 7.80 37.53
CA PHE A 76 -27.17 8.81 37.72
C PHE A 76 -26.74 10.24 37.34
N SER A 77 -25.43 10.51 37.28
CA SER A 77 -24.88 11.76 36.73
C SER A 77 -25.10 11.89 35.22
N VAL A 78 -25.56 10.83 34.54
CA VAL A 78 -25.83 10.81 33.10
C VAL A 78 -27.34 10.77 32.84
N SER A 79 -27.88 11.71 32.06
CA SER A 79 -29.28 11.67 31.60
C SER A 79 -29.58 10.43 30.76
N ARG A 80 -30.87 10.03 30.66
CA ARG A 80 -31.29 8.83 29.90
C ARG A 80 -30.83 8.88 28.45
N HIS A 81 -30.97 10.03 27.80
CA HIS A 81 -30.37 10.38 26.52
C HIS A 81 -29.64 11.70 26.75
N HIS A 82 -28.32 11.63 26.91
CA HIS A 82 -27.51 12.75 27.37
C HIS A 82 -26.97 13.55 26.20
N ALA A 83 -26.37 12.86 25.24
CA ALA A 83 -25.77 13.47 24.06
C ALA A 83 -25.95 12.54 22.86
N ARG A 84 -25.66 13.05 21.67
CA ARG A 84 -25.47 12.22 20.49
C ARG A 84 -24.28 12.72 19.67
N LEU A 85 -23.68 11.79 18.95
CA LEU A 85 -22.69 12.09 17.94
C LEU A 85 -23.34 12.13 16.56
N GLU A 86 -23.00 13.13 15.76
CA GLU A 86 -23.45 13.29 14.39
C GLU A 86 -22.26 13.39 13.45
N LEU A 87 -22.36 12.74 12.28
CA LEU A 87 -21.39 12.89 11.21
C LEU A 87 -21.91 13.95 10.22
N ARG A 88 -21.28 15.13 10.21
CA ARG A 88 -21.63 16.27 9.35
C ARG A 88 -20.43 16.63 8.48
N ASP A 89 -20.59 16.62 7.16
CA ASP A 89 -19.53 16.93 6.18
C ASP A 89 -18.21 16.19 6.45
N GLY A 90 -18.30 14.91 6.83
CA GLY A 90 -17.14 14.05 7.13
C GLY A 90 -16.47 14.32 8.48
N LYS A 91 -17.05 15.16 9.34
CA LYS A 91 -16.57 15.45 10.69
C LYS A 91 -17.56 14.99 11.74
N TRP A 92 -17.05 14.45 12.84
CA TRP A 92 -17.87 14.11 14.00
C TRP A 92 -18.15 15.34 14.86
N TRP A 93 -19.40 15.48 15.26
CA TRP A 93 -19.89 16.50 16.17
C TRP A 93 -20.53 15.83 17.36
N ILE A 94 -20.34 16.39 18.55
CA ILE A 94 -21.14 16.06 19.72
C ILE A 94 -22.21 17.12 19.93
N VAL A 95 -23.43 16.66 20.22
CA VAL A 95 -24.59 17.50 20.49
C VAL A 95 -25.19 17.09 21.83
N ASP A 96 -25.28 18.04 22.76
CA ASP A 96 -26.00 17.86 24.03
C ASP A 96 -27.51 17.87 23.77
N LEU A 97 -28.23 16.87 24.32
CA LEU A 97 -29.67 16.70 24.14
C LEU A 97 -30.50 17.40 25.24
N GLY A 98 -29.92 18.43 25.87
CA GLY A 98 -30.52 19.12 27.01
C GLY A 98 -30.34 18.34 28.30
N SER A 99 -29.17 17.75 28.48
CA SER A 99 -28.86 16.95 29.65
C SER A 99 -28.84 17.77 30.94
N THR A 100 -28.97 17.09 32.08
CA THR A 100 -29.02 17.76 33.39
C THR A 100 -27.67 18.35 33.80
N ASN A 101 -26.57 17.68 33.43
CA ASN A 101 -25.21 18.04 33.89
C ASN A 101 -24.33 18.64 32.78
N GLY A 102 -24.86 18.75 31.55
CA GLY A 102 -24.17 19.26 30.37
C GLY A 102 -23.08 18.33 29.82
N VAL A 103 -22.68 18.58 28.58
CA VAL A 103 -21.50 17.97 27.95
C VAL A 103 -20.32 18.93 28.05
N LYS A 104 -19.13 18.44 28.42
CA LYS A 104 -17.88 19.21 28.27
C LYS A 104 -16.96 18.58 27.24
N VAL A 105 -16.38 19.40 26.36
CA VAL A 105 -15.27 19.02 25.48
C VAL A 105 -14.03 19.78 25.92
N ASN A 106 -12.94 19.06 26.24
CA ASN A 106 -11.68 19.62 26.74
C ASN A 106 -11.89 20.59 27.92
N GLY A 107 -12.79 20.21 28.84
CA GLY A 107 -13.12 20.98 30.05
C GLY A 107 -14.13 22.12 29.86
N THR A 108 -14.51 22.44 28.62
CA THR A 108 -15.46 23.54 28.31
C THR A 108 -16.85 22.98 28.04
N TYR A 109 -17.88 23.55 28.65
CA TYR A 109 -19.28 23.19 28.36
C TYR A 109 -19.67 23.56 26.93
N VAL A 110 -20.33 22.63 26.24
CA VAL A 110 -20.76 22.82 24.85
C VAL A 110 -22.20 22.36 24.68
N GLN A 111 -22.98 23.11 23.89
CA GLN A 111 -24.28 22.65 23.41
C GLN A 111 -24.12 21.80 22.14
N GLU A 112 -23.22 22.22 21.26
CA GLU A 112 -22.66 21.40 20.19
C GLU A 112 -21.19 21.78 19.94
N ALA A 113 -20.38 20.82 19.52
CA ALA A 113 -18.99 21.07 19.13
C ALA A 113 -18.47 20.03 18.14
N PRO A 114 -17.61 20.41 17.18
CA PRO A 114 -16.86 19.46 16.38
C PRO A 114 -15.83 18.74 17.27
N LEU A 115 -15.58 17.47 16.98
CA LEU A 115 -14.57 16.67 17.66
C LEU A 115 -13.35 16.47 16.79
N ALA A 116 -12.17 16.56 17.40
CA ALA A 116 -10.88 16.26 16.81
C ALA A 116 -10.22 15.08 17.53
N HIS A 117 -9.36 14.33 16.84
CA HIS A 117 -8.62 13.22 17.43
C HIS A 117 -7.88 13.65 18.72
N GLY A 118 -8.12 12.93 19.81
CA GLY A 118 -7.55 13.19 21.13
C GLY A 118 -8.45 14.02 22.05
N ASP A 119 -9.57 14.56 21.57
CA ASP A 119 -10.48 15.34 22.40
C ASP A 119 -11.05 14.51 23.56
N THR A 120 -11.15 15.16 24.72
CA THR A 120 -11.73 14.59 25.93
C THR A 120 -13.16 15.09 26.10
N ILE A 121 -14.10 14.16 26.19
CA ILE A 121 -15.53 14.42 26.35
C ILE A 121 -15.92 13.99 27.77
N HIS A 122 -16.44 14.92 28.57
CA HIS A 122 -16.98 14.61 29.89
C HIS A 122 -18.50 14.60 29.85
N ILE A 123 -19.07 13.49 30.32
CA ILE A 123 -20.50 13.26 30.45
C ILE A 123 -20.74 12.66 31.84
N GLY A 124 -21.32 13.45 32.74
CA GLY A 124 -21.42 13.07 34.14
C GLY A 124 -20.03 12.81 34.74
N ASN A 125 -19.86 11.67 35.41
CA ASN A 125 -18.60 11.23 35.99
C ASN A 125 -17.66 10.52 34.98
N PHE A 126 -18.07 10.36 33.72
CA PHE A 126 -17.28 9.67 32.71
C PHE A 126 -16.45 10.65 31.89
N GLN A 127 -15.19 10.29 31.68
CA GLN A 127 -14.31 10.90 30.69
C GLN A 127 -14.11 9.93 29.53
N LEU A 128 -14.59 10.31 28.35
CA LEU A 128 -14.41 9.59 27.11
C LEU A 128 -13.34 10.30 26.30
N THR A 129 -12.52 9.54 25.57
CA THR A 129 -11.57 10.08 24.60
C THR A 129 -12.07 9.76 23.21
N PHE A 130 -12.26 10.80 22.39
CA PHE A 130 -12.54 10.64 20.97
C PHE A 130 -11.24 10.42 20.21
N ARG A 131 -11.17 9.34 19.44
CA ARG A 131 -10.03 9.03 18.58
C ARG A 131 -10.56 8.81 17.19
N GLU A 132 -10.21 9.66 16.25
CA GLU A 132 -10.37 9.31 14.85
C GLU A 132 -9.57 8.03 14.59
N LYS A 133 -10.23 7.00 14.05
CA LYS A 133 -9.53 5.87 13.45
C LYS A 133 -9.04 6.36 12.10
N THR A 134 -7.97 7.13 12.18
CA THR A 134 -6.97 6.98 11.13
C THR A 134 -6.60 5.51 11.15
N GLU A 135 -6.64 4.81 10.00
CA GLU A 135 -5.94 3.53 9.93
C GLU A 135 -4.57 3.76 10.56
N ASP A 136 -4.22 3.01 11.61
CA ASP A 136 -3.03 3.21 12.44
C ASP A 136 -1.80 3.57 11.58
N VAL A 137 -1.55 4.87 11.40
CA VAL A 137 -0.28 5.40 10.94
C VAL A 137 0.40 5.86 12.22
N SER A 138 1.05 4.89 12.86
CA SER A 138 2.10 5.15 13.85
C SER A 138 2.92 6.36 13.40
N THR A 139 2.91 7.41 14.21
CA THR A 139 3.74 8.62 14.05
C THR A 139 5.23 8.37 14.37
N THR A 140 5.63 7.09 14.46
CA THR A 140 7.02 6.63 14.41
C THR A 140 7.32 5.73 13.20
N GLY A 141 6.33 5.42 12.35
CA GLY A 141 6.52 4.61 11.15
C GLY A 141 5.39 4.84 10.14
N THR A 142 5.55 5.84 9.27
CA THR A 142 4.68 6.07 8.11
C THR A 142 4.65 4.82 7.24
N PHE A 143 3.65 3.92 7.35
CA PHE A 143 3.59 2.74 6.49
C PHE A 143 3.56 3.18 5.02
N LEU A 144 4.66 2.97 4.30
CA LEU A 144 4.81 3.33 2.89
C LEU A 144 3.74 2.65 2.02
N ARG A 145 3.12 1.52 2.45
CA ARG A 145 2.30 0.63 1.61
C ARG A 145 0.96 0.23 2.27
N PRO A 146 -0.08 1.08 2.22
CA PRO A 146 -1.34 0.80 2.92
C PRO A 146 -2.09 -0.41 2.36
N LEU A 147 -1.90 -0.76 1.08
CA LEU A 147 -2.59 -1.92 0.47
C LEU A 147 -1.85 -3.25 0.62
N ALA A 148 -0.66 -3.27 1.24
CA ALA A 148 0.12 -4.50 1.36
C ALA A 148 -0.38 -5.38 2.51
N GLN A 149 -0.45 -6.70 2.26
CA GLN A 149 -0.77 -7.71 3.27
C GLN A 149 0.29 -7.76 4.39
N PHE A 150 1.58 -7.70 4.02
CA PHE A 150 2.68 -7.61 4.98
C PHE A 150 3.26 -6.20 5.01
N ARG A 151 3.16 -5.56 6.18
CA ARG A 151 3.60 -4.17 6.39
C ARG A 151 4.78 -4.05 7.36
N LYS A 152 5.29 -5.18 7.85
CA LYS A 152 6.43 -5.23 8.78
C LYS A 152 7.71 -5.54 8.00
N GLU A 153 8.78 -4.83 8.35
CA GLU A 153 10.12 -5.15 7.87
C GLU A 153 10.60 -6.48 8.47
N ILE A 154 11.33 -7.24 7.67
CA ILE A 154 12.01 -8.47 8.10
C ILE A 154 13.48 -8.40 7.69
N THR A 155 14.34 -9.09 8.44
CA THR A 155 15.77 -9.15 8.13
C THR A 155 16.12 -10.34 7.25
N VAL A 156 17.29 -10.31 6.62
CA VAL A 156 17.83 -11.45 5.86
C VAL A 156 17.94 -12.69 6.74
N GLU A 157 18.36 -12.52 8.00
CA GLU A 157 18.46 -13.60 8.97
C GLU A 157 17.08 -14.17 9.32
N THR A 158 16.04 -13.33 9.35
CA THR A 158 14.66 -13.80 9.54
C THR A 158 14.20 -14.65 8.36
N VAL A 159 14.56 -14.26 7.13
CA VAL A 159 14.28 -15.05 5.93
C VAL A 159 15.02 -16.37 5.97
N LEU A 160 16.32 -16.37 6.31
CA LEU A 160 17.21 -17.54 6.32
C LEU A 160 17.00 -18.52 7.49
N ASN A 161 16.24 -18.14 8.52
CA ASN A 161 15.88 -19.01 9.64
C ASN A 161 14.39 -19.40 9.63
N SER A 162 13.67 -19.10 8.54
CA SER A 162 12.27 -19.45 8.41
C SER A 162 12.10 -20.91 7.97
N VAL A 163 10.85 -21.39 7.97
CA VAL A 163 10.57 -22.79 7.62
C VAL A 163 11.01 -23.06 6.18
N MET A 164 11.84 -24.08 5.95
CA MET A 164 12.20 -24.49 4.59
C MET A 164 10.98 -25.07 3.87
N ILE A 165 10.72 -24.59 2.65
CA ILE A 165 9.59 -25.04 1.83
C ILE A 165 10.06 -25.98 0.72
N ALA A 166 11.11 -25.59 0.01
CA ALA A 166 11.72 -26.40 -1.04
C ALA A 166 13.17 -25.97 -1.19
N ASP A 167 14.13 -26.88 -0.99
CA ASP A 167 15.57 -26.54 -1.01
C ASP A 167 15.95 -25.69 -2.25
N PRO A 168 16.54 -24.48 -2.10
CA PRO A 168 16.96 -23.80 -0.86
C PRO A 168 15.99 -22.72 -0.33
N LEU A 169 14.79 -22.62 -0.91
CA LEU A 169 13.76 -21.61 -0.62
C LEU A 169 13.07 -21.85 0.72
N GLN A 170 12.97 -20.78 1.50
CA GLN A 170 12.29 -20.76 2.79
C GLN A 170 10.90 -20.12 2.70
N LEU A 171 10.16 -20.11 3.81
CA LEU A 171 8.77 -19.64 3.85
C LEU A 171 8.66 -18.22 3.36
N PHE A 172 9.55 -17.35 3.83
CA PHE A 172 9.56 -15.98 3.35
C PHE A 172 10.02 -15.91 1.90
N ASP A 173 10.73 -16.86 1.32
CA ASP A 173 10.99 -16.84 -0.14
C ASP A 173 9.72 -17.04 -1.00
N CYS A 174 8.58 -17.46 -0.44
CA CYS A 174 7.30 -17.67 -1.13
C CYS A 174 6.29 -16.52 -0.92
N CYS A 175 5.54 -16.09 -1.94
CA CYS A 175 4.45 -15.12 -1.74
C CYS A 175 3.31 -15.73 -0.89
N PRO A 176 2.55 -14.94 -0.13
CA PRO A 176 1.42 -15.45 0.63
C PRO A 176 0.22 -15.78 -0.27
N PHE A 177 -0.71 -16.56 0.26
CA PHE A 177 -2.07 -16.60 -0.26
C PHE A 177 -2.82 -15.34 0.15
N SER A 178 -3.54 -14.74 -0.80
CA SER A 178 -4.19 -13.45 -0.62
C SER A 178 -5.51 -13.41 -1.38
N ASP A 179 -6.50 -12.77 -0.77
CA ASP A 179 -7.74 -12.37 -1.43
C ASP A 179 -7.63 -10.89 -1.83
N GLY A 180 -8.19 -10.54 -2.98
CA GLY A 180 -8.18 -9.16 -3.46
C GLY A 180 -8.63 -9.03 -4.91
N ALA A 181 -8.94 -7.79 -5.28
CA ALA A 181 -9.35 -7.42 -6.63
C ALA A 181 -8.63 -6.15 -7.06
N ALA A 182 -8.42 -6.01 -8.36
CA ALA A 182 -7.91 -4.80 -8.98
C ALA A 182 -8.60 -4.60 -10.33
N ALA A 183 -8.81 -3.33 -10.70
CA ALA A 183 -9.48 -2.96 -11.94
C ALA A 183 -8.68 -1.88 -12.66
N VAL A 184 -8.74 -1.92 -14.00
CA VAL A 184 -8.14 -0.94 -14.88
C VAL A 184 -9.22 -0.45 -15.84
N VAL A 185 -9.33 0.86 -16.00
CA VAL A 185 -10.20 1.47 -17.01
C VAL A 185 -9.34 1.87 -18.20
N LEU A 186 -9.66 1.32 -19.37
CA LEU A 186 -8.97 1.63 -20.63
C LEU A 186 -9.87 2.52 -21.50
N ALA A 187 -9.25 3.48 -22.16
CA ALA A 187 -9.90 4.40 -23.07
C ALA A 187 -8.95 4.74 -24.23
N THR A 188 -9.50 5.26 -25.33
CA THR A 188 -8.68 5.87 -26.37
C THR A 188 -7.93 7.07 -25.81
N GLU A 189 -6.78 7.41 -26.41
CA GLU A 189 -5.99 8.59 -26.00
C GLU A 189 -6.84 9.86 -25.96
N GLU A 190 -7.66 10.10 -27.00
CA GLU A 190 -8.53 11.27 -27.08
C GLU A 190 -9.50 11.35 -25.89
N LEU A 191 -10.11 10.23 -25.51
CA LEU A 191 -11.04 10.18 -24.40
C LEU A 191 -10.32 10.28 -23.06
N ALA A 192 -9.18 9.61 -22.90
CA ALA A 192 -8.39 9.64 -21.67
C ALA A 192 -7.94 11.06 -21.31
N ARG A 193 -7.49 11.86 -22.29
CA ARG A 193 -7.12 13.28 -22.12
C ARG A 193 -8.29 14.15 -21.62
N LYS A 194 -9.53 13.79 -21.96
CA LYS A 194 -10.75 14.50 -21.52
C LYS A 194 -11.21 14.06 -20.13
N LEU A 195 -10.99 12.79 -19.77
CA LEU A 195 -11.51 12.19 -18.54
C LEU A 195 -10.58 12.33 -17.33
N VAL A 196 -9.27 12.36 -17.55
CA VAL A 196 -8.29 12.43 -16.45
C VAL A 196 -7.19 13.45 -16.74
N PRO A 197 -6.68 14.16 -15.72
CA PRO A 197 -5.69 15.23 -15.93
C PRO A 197 -4.32 14.70 -16.37
N LYS A 198 -3.96 13.47 -15.98
CA LYS A 198 -2.68 12.84 -16.30
C LYS A 198 -2.90 11.39 -16.75
N PRO A 199 -3.34 11.17 -18.00
CA PRO A 199 -3.47 9.82 -18.55
C PRO A 199 -2.11 9.11 -18.57
N VAL A 200 -2.14 7.78 -18.47
CA VAL A 200 -0.97 6.91 -18.60
C VAL A 200 -1.20 6.04 -19.82
N TYR A 201 -0.25 6.07 -20.73
CA TYR A 201 -0.35 5.45 -22.04
C TYR A 201 0.29 4.08 -22.05
N ILE A 202 -0.33 3.12 -22.74
CA ILE A 202 0.32 1.86 -23.08
C ILE A 202 1.20 2.13 -24.32
N LEU A 203 2.52 2.10 -24.13
CA LEU A 203 3.48 2.38 -25.20
C LEU A 203 3.79 1.13 -26.03
N GLY A 204 3.79 -0.03 -25.38
CA GLY A 204 4.05 -1.30 -26.05
C GLY A 204 3.61 -2.47 -25.20
N ILE A 205 3.15 -3.53 -25.85
CA ILE A 205 2.75 -4.78 -25.21
C ILE A 205 3.36 -5.96 -25.95
N GLY A 206 3.81 -6.95 -25.18
CA GLY A 206 4.37 -8.18 -25.71
C GLY A 206 3.89 -9.37 -24.92
N GLN A 207 3.49 -10.40 -25.64
CA GLN A 207 3.11 -11.69 -25.06
C GLN A 207 4.02 -12.78 -25.62
N GLY A 208 4.46 -13.67 -24.73
CA GLY A 208 5.23 -14.86 -25.07
C GLY A 208 4.70 -16.09 -24.36
N SER A 209 4.80 -17.24 -25.03
CA SER A 209 4.47 -18.56 -24.47
C SER A 209 5.56 -19.56 -24.84
N ALA A 210 5.89 -20.47 -23.92
CA ALA A 210 6.97 -21.45 -24.11
C ALA A 210 6.65 -22.85 -23.55
N GLY A 211 5.39 -23.12 -23.19
CA GLY A 211 4.98 -24.38 -22.55
C GLY A 211 5.54 -24.51 -21.12
N ALA A 212 5.28 -25.64 -20.46
CA ALA A 212 5.68 -25.86 -19.08
C ALA A 212 7.21 -25.74 -18.89
N LEU A 213 7.63 -25.11 -17.79
CA LEU A 213 9.02 -24.77 -17.49
C LEU A 213 9.94 -25.99 -17.49
N PHE A 214 9.48 -27.12 -16.96
CA PHE A 214 10.27 -28.36 -16.90
C PHE A 214 10.64 -28.93 -18.29
N ARG A 215 9.96 -28.48 -19.35
CA ARG A 215 10.25 -28.86 -20.75
C ARG A 215 11.15 -27.85 -21.46
N GLN A 216 11.38 -26.68 -20.86
CA GLN A 216 12.23 -25.64 -21.42
C GLN A 216 13.70 -25.95 -21.14
N LYS A 217 14.58 -25.57 -22.08
CA LYS A 217 16.03 -25.72 -21.91
C LYS A 217 16.60 -24.46 -21.25
N GLY A 218 17.37 -24.63 -20.17
CA GLY A 218 17.97 -23.53 -19.41
C GLY A 218 16.96 -22.89 -18.47
N LEU A 219 16.70 -23.53 -17.33
CA LEU A 219 15.70 -23.14 -16.33
C LEU A 219 15.74 -21.65 -15.90
N PRO A 220 16.92 -21.01 -15.75
CA PRO A 220 16.99 -19.58 -15.40
C PRO A 220 16.61 -18.63 -16.54
N ARG A 221 16.33 -19.14 -17.75
CA ARG A 221 15.99 -18.34 -18.94
C ARG A 221 14.59 -18.67 -19.42
N ILE A 222 13.62 -17.92 -18.91
CA ILE A 222 12.21 -18.10 -19.26
C ILE A 222 11.97 -17.53 -20.67
N LYS A 223 11.86 -18.42 -21.65
CA LYS A 223 11.79 -18.06 -23.07
C LYS A 223 10.54 -17.23 -23.41
N ALA A 224 9.44 -17.48 -22.69
CA ALA A 224 8.22 -16.69 -22.77
C ALA A 224 8.48 -15.22 -22.40
N ARG A 225 9.25 -14.97 -21.34
CA ARG A 225 9.60 -13.61 -20.89
C ARG A 225 10.49 -12.89 -21.89
N GLU A 226 11.56 -13.53 -22.36
CA GLU A 226 12.45 -12.92 -23.36
C GLU A 226 11.69 -12.53 -24.63
N THR A 227 10.74 -13.38 -25.05
CA THR A 227 9.87 -13.10 -26.21
C THR A 227 8.91 -11.93 -25.95
N ALA A 228 8.27 -11.92 -24.78
CA ALA A 228 7.35 -10.86 -24.37
C ALA A 228 8.07 -9.51 -24.27
N ALA A 229 9.20 -9.46 -23.58
CA ALA A 229 10.02 -8.26 -23.40
C ALA A 229 10.47 -7.69 -24.75
N LYS A 230 11.05 -8.53 -25.63
CA LYS A 230 11.50 -8.10 -26.95
C LYS A 230 10.37 -7.47 -27.77
N LYS A 231 9.18 -8.06 -27.77
CA LYS A 231 8.00 -7.52 -28.48
C LYS A 231 7.55 -6.19 -27.88
N ALA A 232 7.46 -6.10 -26.56
CA ALA A 232 7.00 -4.90 -25.86
C ALA A 232 7.94 -3.72 -26.10
N TYR A 233 9.26 -3.93 -25.95
CA TYR A 233 10.28 -2.92 -26.24
C TYR A 233 10.26 -2.47 -27.70
N ALA A 234 10.19 -3.43 -28.64
CA ALA A 234 10.11 -3.10 -30.07
C ALA A 234 8.86 -2.29 -30.43
N MET A 235 7.71 -2.63 -29.85
CA MET A 235 6.47 -1.89 -30.05
C MET A 235 6.54 -0.47 -29.49
N ALA A 236 7.17 -0.29 -28.33
CA ALA A 236 7.34 1.02 -27.70
C ALA A 236 8.46 1.86 -28.33
N GLY A 237 9.36 1.26 -29.12
CA GLY A 237 10.59 1.92 -29.57
C GLY A 237 11.55 2.25 -28.43
N LEU A 238 11.49 1.48 -27.33
CA LEU A 238 12.26 1.69 -26.11
C LEU A 238 13.20 0.52 -25.84
N THR A 239 14.11 0.73 -24.89
CA THR A 239 15.07 -0.26 -24.40
C THR A 239 14.88 -0.48 -22.90
N PRO A 240 15.45 -1.56 -22.31
CA PRO A 240 15.45 -1.73 -20.86
C PRO A 240 16.06 -0.55 -20.12
N GLN A 241 16.93 0.23 -20.78
CA GLN A 241 17.63 1.34 -20.17
C GLN A 241 16.72 2.53 -19.85
N ASP A 242 15.59 2.63 -20.55
CA ASP A 242 14.64 3.73 -20.47
C ASP A 242 13.64 3.58 -19.31
N VAL A 243 13.51 2.38 -18.74
CA VAL A 243 12.54 2.05 -17.69
C VAL A 243 13.07 2.49 -16.32
N GLN A 244 12.34 3.37 -15.62
CA GLN A 244 12.72 3.79 -14.26
C GLN A 244 12.03 2.96 -13.17
N VAL A 245 10.83 2.44 -13.44
CA VAL A 245 10.02 1.71 -12.46
C VAL A 245 9.41 0.46 -13.08
N CYS A 246 9.51 -0.66 -12.37
CA CYS A 246 9.03 -1.96 -12.83
C CYS A 246 8.22 -2.65 -11.73
N GLU A 247 7.06 -3.19 -12.08
CA GLU A 247 6.31 -4.15 -11.27
C GLU A 247 6.38 -5.51 -11.95
N LEU A 248 7.17 -6.42 -11.41
CA LEU A 248 7.38 -7.77 -11.95
C LEU A 248 6.74 -8.86 -11.09
N HIS A 249 6.71 -10.08 -11.62
CA HIS A 249 6.03 -11.21 -10.98
C HIS A 249 6.96 -12.02 -10.07
N ASP A 250 7.17 -11.54 -8.85
CA ASP A 250 8.02 -12.12 -7.80
C ASP A 250 7.26 -13.10 -6.88
N CYS A 251 6.63 -14.12 -7.46
CA CYS A 251 5.99 -15.19 -6.67
C CYS A 251 6.99 -15.94 -5.76
N PHE A 252 8.26 -15.94 -6.16
CA PHE A 252 9.41 -16.32 -5.34
C PHE A 252 10.53 -15.27 -5.45
N THR A 253 11.41 -15.20 -4.45
CA THR A 253 12.56 -14.28 -4.47
C THR A 253 13.50 -14.51 -5.66
N ILE A 254 13.76 -15.77 -6.01
CA ILE A 254 14.52 -16.12 -7.22
C ILE A 254 13.83 -15.64 -8.52
N ALA A 255 12.49 -15.54 -8.52
CA ALA A 255 11.74 -15.10 -9.70
C ALA A 255 12.00 -13.62 -10.01
N GLU A 256 12.18 -12.76 -9.01
CA GLU A 256 12.60 -11.36 -9.20
C GLU A 256 13.96 -11.29 -9.92
N ILE A 257 14.93 -12.08 -9.45
CA ILE A 257 16.28 -12.09 -10.03
C ILE A 257 16.23 -12.53 -11.49
N ILE A 258 15.60 -13.67 -11.78
CA ILE A 258 15.45 -14.20 -13.15
C ILE A 258 14.66 -13.23 -14.03
N ALA A 259 13.60 -12.60 -13.51
CA ALA A 259 12.82 -11.64 -14.25
C ALA A 259 13.63 -10.39 -14.61
N SER A 260 14.41 -9.84 -13.66
CA SER A 260 15.23 -8.65 -13.89
C SER A 260 16.27 -8.86 -15.01
N GLU A 261 16.84 -10.06 -15.10
CA GLU A 261 17.76 -10.46 -16.17
C GLU A 261 17.02 -10.68 -17.50
N GLY A 262 15.90 -11.41 -17.47
CA GLY A 262 15.09 -11.71 -18.66
C GLY A 262 14.41 -10.48 -19.28
N LEU A 263 14.19 -9.42 -18.49
CA LEU A 263 13.71 -8.11 -18.96
C LEU A 263 14.84 -7.23 -19.50
N GLY A 264 16.10 -7.65 -19.35
CA GLY A 264 17.28 -6.96 -19.87
C GLY A 264 17.80 -5.81 -18.99
N PHE A 265 17.37 -5.69 -17.73
CA PHE A 265 17.91 -4.69 -16.81
C PHE A 265 19.34 -5.02 -16.37
N PHE A 266 19.64 -6.30 -16.26
CA PHE A 266 20.95 -6.83 -15.91
C PHE A 266 21.33 -7.98 -16.84
N GLU A 267 22.63 -8.22 -16.98
CA GLU A 267 23.12 -9.39 -17.70
C GLU A 267 22.70 -10.69 -17.00
N PHE A 268 22.49 -11.75 -17.77
CA PHE A 268 22.17 -13.07 -17.21
C PHE A 268 23.22 -13.53 -16.21
N GLY A 269 22.77 -14.00 -15.04
CA GLY A 269 23.60 -14.39 -13.91
C GLY A 269 24.11 -13.24 -13.04
N ARG A 270 23.76 -11.98 -13.34
CA ARG A 270 24.18 -10.79 -12.58
C ARG A 270 23.06 -10.17 -11.73
N GLY A 271 21.84 -10.67 -11.81
CA GLY A 271 20.69 -10.10 -11.09
C GLY A 271 20.85 -10.21 -9.57
N GLY A 272 21.37 -11.32 -9.04
CA GLY A 272 21.61 -11.46 -7.59
C GLY A 272 22.64 -10.45 -7.05
N GLU A 273 23.74 -10.25 -7.80
CA GLU A 273 24.75 -9.23 -7.50
C GLU A 273 24.17 -7.81 -7.59
N ALA A 274 23.31 -7.55 -8.57
CA ALA A 274 22.63 -6.27 -8.74
C ALA A 274 21.71 -5.96 -7.55
N VAL A 275 20.94 -6.94 -7.08
CA VAL A 275 20.12 -6.84 -5.87
C VAL A 275 20.99 -6.54 -4.66
N GLU A 276 22.08 -7.27 -4.43
CA GLU A 276 22.97 -7.01 -3.27
C GLU A 276 23.56 -5.59 -3.29
N LYS A 277 23.89 -5.08 -4.48
CA LYS A 277 24.41 -3.71 -4.68
C LYS A 277 23.32 -2.64 -4.69
N GLY A 278 22.05 -2.98 -4.45
CA GLY A 278 20.94 -2.04 -4.40
C GLY A 278 20.55 -1.44 -5.75
N GLN A 279 20.86 -2.12 -6.86
CA GLN A 279 20.54 -1.64 -8.21
C GLN A 279 19.05 -1.77 -8.56
N THR A 280 18.30 -2.56 -7.81
CA THR A 280 16.86 -2.80 -8.01
C THR A 280 15.95 -1.95 -7.12
N THR A 281 16.50 -0.95 -6.44
CA THR A 281 15.77 -0.08 -5.50
C THR A 281 16.04 1.41 -5.78
N TYR A 282 15.47 2.28 -4.95
CA TYR A 282 15.64 3.74 -5.05
C TYR A 282 17.12 4.14 -5.08
N GLY A 283 17.49 4.98 -6.05
CA GLY A 283 18.88 5.38 -6.31
C GLY A 283 19.72 4.36 -7.10
N GLY A 284 19.15 3.18 -7.42
CA GLY A 284 19.75 2.17 -8.27
C GLY A 284 19.46 2.36 -9.76
N ARG A 285 19.67 1.29 -10.53
CA ARG A 285 19.45 1.25 -11.98
C ARG A 285 17.98 1.38 -12.39
N VAL A 286 17.12 0.70 -11.65
CA VAL A 286 15.67 0.61 -11.87
C VAL A 286 15.00 0.30 -10.52
N VAL A 287 13.86 0.91 -10.23
CA VAL A 287 13.10 0.58 -9.02
C VAL A 287 12.16 -0.58 -9.32
N ILE A 288 12.43 -1.75 -8.74
CA ILE A 288 11.62 -2.95 -8.89
C ILE A 288 10.67 -3.08 -7.70
N ASN A 289 9.42 -3.39 -8.01
CA ASN A 289 8.35 -3.68 -7.07
C ASN A 289 8.21 -2.63 -5.95
N PRO A 290 8.10 -1.32 -6.27
CA PRO A 290 7.91 -0.31 -5.26
C PRO A 290 6.64 -0.54 -4.44
N SER A 291 5.65 -1.31 -4.92
CA SER A 291 4.47 -1.73 -4.14
C SER A 291 4.74 -2.84 -3.11
N GLY A 292 5.95 -3.42 -3.11
CA GLY A 292 6.33 -4.57 -2.30
C GLY A 292 6.18 -5.91 -2.99
N GLY A 293 5.78 -5.88 -4.26
CA GLY A 293 5.65 -7.07 -5.09
C GLY A 293 4.66 -8.07 -4.50
N LEU A 294 4.55 -9.23 -5.12
CA LEU A 294 3.71 -10.32 -4.62
C LEU A 294 4.18 -10.77 -3.22
N LYS A 295 5.46 -10.59 -2.91
CA LYS A 295 6.10 -10.92 -1.63
C LYS A 295 5.43 -10.26 -0.43
N ALA A 296 5.23 -8.95 -0.48
CA ALA A 296 4.64 -8.19 0.62
C ALA A 296 3.22 -7.68 0.33
N LYS A 297 2.92 -7.31 -0.92
CA LYS A 297 1.59 -6.84 -1.32
C LYS A 297 0.54 -7.93 -1.16
N GLY A 298 0.91 -9.16 -1.49
CA GLY A 298 0.02 -10.30 -1.63
C GLY A 298 -0.18 -10.71 -3.09
N HIS A 299 -0.69 -11.91 -3.30
CA HIS A 299 -0.86 -12.52 -4.61
C HIS A 299 -2.27 -13.12 -4.84
N PRO A 300 -3.32 -12.29 -4.96
CA PRO A 300 -4.58 -12.76 -5.52
C PRO A 300 -4.36 -12.99 -7.02
N ILE A 301 -4.37 -14.26 -7.43
CA ILE A 301 -3.83 -14.74 -8.72
C ILE A 301 -4.35 -13.91 -9.89
N GLY A 302 -5.67 -13.78 -10.03
CA GLY A 302 -6.30 -13.04 -11.13
C GLY A 302 -6.16 -11.52 -11.05
N ALA A 303 -6.01 -10.95 -9.83
CA ALA A 303 -5.91 -9.51 -9.63
C ALA A 303 -4.49 -8.96 -9.82
N THR A 304 -3.47 -9.81 -9.69
CA THR A 304 -2.07 -9.40 -9.63
C THR A 304 -1.65 -8.55 -10.84
N GLY A 305 -2.00 -8.96 -12.06
CA GLY A 305 -1.67 -8.19 -13.26
C GLY A 305 -2.24 -6.77 -13.22
N ALA A 306 -3.53 -6.63 -12.91
CA ALA A 306 -4.17 -5.33 -12.78
C ALA A 306 -3.61 -4.49 -11.60
N ALA A 307 -3.23 -5.14 -10.49
CA ALA A 307 -2.62 -4.48 -9.34
C ALA A 307 -1.19 -3.98 -9.64
N GLN A 308 -0.45 -4.64 -10.54
CA GLN A 308 0.84 -4.12 -11.05
C GLN A 308 0.61 -2.85 -11.86
N VAL A 309 -0.41 -2.83 -12.74
CA VAL A 309 -0.79 -1.62 -13.51
C VAL A 309 -1.17 -0.47 -12.58
N TYR A 310 -1.95 -0.76 -11.53
CA TYR A 310 -2.34 0.24 -10.53
C TYR A 310 -1.12 0.97 -9.93
N GLU A 311 -0.09 0.24 -9.50
CA GLU A 311 1.10 0.87 -8.92
C GLU A 311 1.85 1.67 -9.99
N ILE A 312 2.05 1.13 -11.20
CA ILE A 312 2.72 1.88 -12.28
C ILE A 312 1.98 3.18 -12.60
N VAL A 313 0.65 3.16 -12.66
CA VAL A 313 -0.15 4.37 -12.87
C VAL A 313 0.06 5.38 -11.73
N LYS A 314 0.05 4.93 -10.47
CA LYS A 314 0.33 5.79 -9.32
C LYS A 314 1.73 6.40 -9.39
N GLN A 315 2.73 5.62 -9.76
CA GLN A 315 4.11 6.07 -9.91
C GLN A 315 4.25 7.13 -11.01
N LEU A 316 3.74 6.84 -12.21
CA LEU A 316 3.84 7.75 -13.35
C LEU A 316 3.02 9.03 -13.16
N ARG A 317 1.92 8.96 -12.40
CA ARG A 317 1.13 10.15 -12.05
C ARG A 317 1.79 11.03 -10.99
N GLY A 318 2.71 10.50 -10.18
CA GLY A 318 3.24 11.23 -9.02
C GLY A 318 2.37 11.06 -7.77
N GLU A 319 1.56 10.01 -7.72
CA GLU A 319 0.55 9.75 -6.69
C GLU A 319 0.92 8.56 -5.79
N ALA A 320 2.13 8.02 -5.89
CA ALA A 320 2.57 6.88 -5.09
C ALA A 320 2.98 7.27 -3.65
N GLY A 321 2.86 8.55 -3.30
CA GLY A 321 3.11 9.07 -1.97
C GLY A 321 4.53 8.77 -1.51
N PRO A 322 4.73 8.18 -0.33
CA PRO A 322 6.07 7.86 0.16
C PRO A 322 6.86 6.84 -0.68
N ARG A 323 6.20 6.08 -1.56
CA ARG A 323 6.85 5.11 -2.48
C ARG A 323 7.23 5.74 -3.82
N GLN A 324 7.09 7.05 -3.96
CA GLN A 324 7.27 7.70 -5.25
C GLN A 324 8.69 7.53 -5.76
N VAL A 325 8.80 6.99 -6.98
CA VAL A 325 10.04 6.99 -7.76
C VAL A 325 10.17 8.38 -8.40
N GLU A 326 11.20 9.11 -8.00
CA GLU A 326 11.45 10.46 -8.49
C GLU A 326 11.75 10.45 -10.00
N GLY A 327 11.09 11.33 -10.76
CA GLY A 327 11.31 11.46 -12.19
C GLY A 327 10.84 10.27 -13.05
N ALA A 328 10.06 9.34 -12.52
CA ALA A 328 9.55 8.21 -13.30
C ALA A 328 8.67 8.69 -14.48
N ARG A 329 9.08 8.34 -15.70
CA ARG A 329 8.32 8.64 -16.94
C ARG A 329 7.93 7.39 -17.72
N ILE A 330 8.71 6.33 -17.60
CA ILE A 330 8.50 5.02 -18.22
C ILE A 330 8.38 3.96 -17.12
N GLY A 331 7.26 3.25 -17.14
CA GLY A 331 6.98 2.13 -16.26
C GLY A 331 6.87 0.81 -17.03
N LEU A 332 7.13 -0.31 -16.38
CA LEU A 332 6.98 -1.64 -16.97
C LEU A 332 6.22 -2.57 -16.02
N THR A 333 5.34 -3.40 -16.56
CA THR A 333 4.78 -4.56 -15.84
C THR A 333 5.24 -5.87 -16.48
N ASP A 334 5.66 -6.84 -15.67
CA ASP A 334 5.89 -8.25 -16.05
C ASP A 334 4.91 -9.12 -15.28
N THR A 335 3.93 -9.70 -15.99
CA THR A 335 2.93 -10.59 -15.39
C THR A 335 3.16 -12.00 -15.92
N LEU A 336 3.46 -12.93 -15.02
CA LEU A 336 3.72 -14.33 -15.32
C LEU A 336 2.50 -15.19 -15.00
N GLY A 337 2.24 -16.18 -15.86
CA GLY A 337 1.21 -17.20 -15.66
C GLY A 337 1.84 -18.58 -15.48
N GLY A 338 1.36 -19.31 -14.47
CA GLY A 338 1.82 -20.67 -14.17
C GLY A 338 3.28 -20.70 -13.72
N ASP A 339 4.06 -21.60 -14.30
CA ASP A 339 5.49 -21.80 -14.02
C ASP A 339 6.40 -20.98 -14.95
N GLY A 340 5.88 -19.96 -15.64
CA GLY A 340 6.62 -19.24 -16.69
C GLY A 340 6.30 -19.72 -18.10
N GLY A 341 5.24 -20.52 -18.26
CA GLY A 341 4.75 -20.95 -19.56
C GLY A 341 4.14 -19.82 -20.40
N THR A 342 3.61 -18.77 -19.77
CA THR A 342 3.09 -17.57 -20.43
C THR A 342 3.48 -16.32 -19.66
N VAL A 343 3.92 -15.28 -20.38
CA VAL A 343 4.30 -13.99 -19.81
C VAL A 343 3.76 -12.86 -20.68
N VAL A 344 3.26 -11.82 -20.03
CA VAL A 344 2.88 -10.56 -20.67
C VAL A 344 3.75 -9.45 -20.09
N VAL A 345 4.38 -8.68 -20.96
CA VAL A 345 5.14 -7.48 -20.62
C VAL A 345 4.47 -6.28 -21.26
N THR A 346 4.27 -5.22 -20.48
CA THR A 346 3.66 -3.97 -20.97
C THR A 346 4.50 -2.79 -20.51
N LEU A 347 4.81 -1.88 -21.44
CA LEU A 347 5.44 -0.59 -21.16
C LEU A 347 4.38 0.51 -21.10
N TYR A 348 4.55 1.40 -20.13
CA TYR A 348 3.69 2.53 -19.89
C TYR A 348 4.49 3.81 -19.90
N GLY A 349 3.84 4.91 -20.29
CA GLY A 349 4.46 6.22 -20.24
C GLY A 349 3.48 7.36 -20.03
N ILE A 350 4.06 8.52 -19.81
CA ILE A 350 3.39 9.83 -19.80
C ILE A 350 4.02 10.69 -20.89
N GLU A 351 3.23 11.63 -21.41
CA GLU A 351 3.72 12.66 -22.35
C GLU A 351 4.86 13.49 -21.79
#